data_AF-S5NEB8-F1
#
_entry.id   AF-S5NEB8-F1
#
_cell.length_a   1.000
_cell.length_b   1.000
_cell.length_c   1.000
_cell.angle_alpha   90.00
_cell.angle_beta   90.00
_cell.angle_gamma   90.00
#
_symmetry.space_group_name_H-M   'P 1'
#
loop_
_entity.id
_entity.type
_entity.pdbx_description
1 polymer ?
#
loop_
_entity_poly.entity_id
_entity_poly.type
_entity_poly.pdbx_seq_one_letter_code
_entity_poly.pdbx_strand_id
1 'polypeptide(L)' 'MLLPAAERRVSSQALLGPDGKIIIDHNGQEYLLRKTQAGKLLLTK' A
#
# COMPACT_ATOMS: atom_id res chain seq x y z
N MET A 1 18.69 -21.44 14.43
CA MET A 1 17.84 -21.00 13.31
C MET A 1 16.99 -19.85 13.81
N LEU A 2 17.15 -18.63 13.27
CA LEU A 2 16.25 -17.52 13.55
C LEU A 2 14.96 -17.77 12.75
N LEU A 3 13.82 -17.85 13.42
CA LEU A 3 12.53 -17.86 12.74
C LEU A 3 12.39 -16.52 11.99
N PRO A 4 11.91 -16.50 10.74
CA PRO A 4 11.67 -15.26 10.03
C PRO A 4 10.73 -14.39 10.87
N ALA A 5 11.06 -13.11 10.99
CA ALA A 5 10.17 -12.14 11.61
C ALA A 5 8.80 -12.25 10.94
N ALA A 6 7.74 -12.33 11.73
CA ALA A 6 6.39 -12.43 11.21
C ALA A 6 6.14 -11.27 10.23
N GLU A 7 5.57 -11.60 9.06
CA GLU A 7 5.27 -10.60 8.04
C GLU A 7 4.42 -9.47 8.63
N ARG A 8 4.84 -8.22 8.40
CA ARG A 8 4.07 -7.06 8.83
C ARG A 8 2.76 -7.01 8.04
N ARG A 9 1.64 -7.04 8.75
CA ARG A 9 0.30 -6.87 8.17
C ARG A 9 -0.26 -5.50 8.51
N VAL A 10 -0.98 -4.90 7.56
CA VAL A 10 -1.67 -3.61 7.71
C VAL A 10 -3.00 -3.67 6.99
N SER A 11 -4.04 -3.02 7.54
CA SER A 11 -5.32 -2.91 6.85
C SER A 11 -5.21 -1.91 5.70
N SER A 12 -5.99 -2.09 4.65
CA SER A 12 -6.03 -1.13 3.54
C SER A 12 -6.48 0.26 4.00
N GLN A 13 -7.37 0.34 4.99
CA GLN A 13 -7.83 1.62 5.52
C GLN A 13 -6.72 2.36 6.28
N ALA A 14 -5.92 1.65 7.08
CA ALA A 14 -4.77 2.26 7.76
C ALA A 14 -3.65 2.63 6.77
N LEU A 15 -3.45 1.82 5.72
CA LEU A 15 -2.45 2.08 4.69
C LEU A 15 -2.81 3.27 3.80
N LEU A 16 -4.08 3.39 3.40
CA LEU A 16 -4.54 4.38 2.42
C LEU A 16 -4.99 5.71 3.03
N GLY A 17 -5.29 5.72 4.34
CA GLY A 17 -5.85 6.89 5.01
C GLY A 17 -7.25 7.27 4.50
N PRO A 18 -7.75 8.45 4.93
CA PRO A 18 -9.10 8.92 4.59
C PRO A 18 -9.30 9.19 3.10
N ASP A 19 -8.23 9.57 2.40
CA ASP A 19 -8.27 9.89 0.96
C ASP A 19 -8.32 8.64 0.06
N GLY A 20 -8.17 7.45 0.66
CA GLY A 20 -8.24 6.18 -0.06
C GLY A 20 -7.10 5.98 -1.05
N LYS A 21 -5.99 6.72 -0.89
CA LYS A 21 -4.81 6.69 -1.75
C LYS A 21 -3.54 7.13 -1.00
N ILE A 22 -2.40 6.59 -1.40
CA ILE A 22 -1.07 7.07 -1.00
C ILE A 22 -0.15 7.16 -2.21
N ILE A 23 0.78 8.11 -2.13
CA ILE A 23 1.96 8.12 -2.99
C ILE A 23 3.07 7.37 -2.25
N ILE A 24 3.75 6.49 -2.97
CA ILE A 24 4.89 5.71 -2.49
C ILE A 24 6.10 6.15 -3.31
N ASP A 25 7.05 6.80 -2.65
CA ASP A 25 8.37 7.05 -3.22
C ASP A 25 9.21 5.77 -3.20
N HIS A 26 9.65 5.32 -4.37
CA HIS A 26 10.50 4.15 -4.49
C HIS A 26 11.53 4.35 -5.62
N ASN A 27 12.82 4.34 -5.27
CA ASN A 27 13.94 4.54 -6.20
C ASN A 27 13.81 5.83 -7.04
N GLY A 28 13.34 6.91 -6.43
CA GLY A 28 13.13 8.20 -7.10
C GLY A 28 11.94 8.24 -8.05
N GLN A 29 11.05 7.26 -7.99
CA GLN A 29 9.80 7.22 -8.73
C GLN A 29 8.62 7.23 -7.77
N GLU A 30 7.59 7.97 -8.13
CA GLU A 30 6.32 7.98 -7.42
C GLU A 30 5.44 6.85 -7.93
N TYR A 31 4.80 6.15 -6.99
CA TYR A 31 3.76 5.18 -7.30
C TYR A 31 2.50 5.55 -6.54
N LEU A 32 1.35 5.47 -7.19
CA LEU A 32 0.05 5.67 -6.57
C LEU A 32 -0.56 4.32 -6.21
N LEU A 33 -0.74 4.05 -4.91
CA LEU A 33 -1.60 2.98 -4.44
C LEU A 33 -2.96 3.56 -4.05
N ARG A 34 -4.05 3.05 -4.63
CA ARG A 34 -5.41 3.52 -4.33
C ARG A 34 -6.43 2.39 -4.34
N LYS A 35 -7.60 2.65 -3.74
CA LYS A 35 -8.80 1.83 -3.93
C LYS A 35 -9.49 2.18 -5.26
N THR A 36 -9.93 1.19 -6.01
CA THR A 36 -10.74 1.37 -7.23
C THR A 36 -12.22 1.47 -6.88
N GLN A 37 -13.05 1.90 -7.84
CA GLN A 37 -14.51 1.92 -7.68
C GLN A 37 -15.09 0.52 -7.39
N ALA A 38 -14.49 -0.53 -7.97
CA ALA A 38 -14.85 -1.94 -7.71
C ALA A 38 -14.33 -2.47 -6.36
N GLY A 39 -13.69 -1.62 -5.54
CA GLY A 39 -13.25 -1.96 -4.19
C GLY A 39 -11.91 -2.67 -4.08
N LYS A 40 -11.21 -2.94 -5.20
CA LYS A 40 -9.87 -3.54 -5.22
C LYS A 40 -8.79 -2.49 -4.98
N LEU A 41 -7.59 -2.92 -4.62
CA LEU A 41 -6.41 -2.07 -4.62
C LEU A 41 -5.75 -2.08 -6.00
N LEU A 42 -5.25 -0.91 -6.42
CA LEU A 42 -4.50 -0.73 -7.66
C LEU A 42 -3.24 0.08 -7.35
N LEU A 43 -2.09 -0.44 -7.78
CA LEU A 43 -0.82 0.26 -7.80
C LEU A 43 -0.53 0.71 -9.24
N THR A 44 -0.27 1.99 -9.43
CA THR A 44 0.17 2.56 -10.71
C THR A 44 1.45 3.35 -10.52
N LYS A 45 2.22 3.48 -11.59
CA LYS A 45 3.36 4.41 -11.71
C LYS A 45 2.87 5.69 -12.36
#